data_AF-A0A352MHL2-F1
#
_entry.id   AF-A0A352MHL2-F1
#
_cell.length_a   1.000
_cell.length_b   1.000
_cell.length_c   1.000
_cell.angle_alpha   90.00
_cell.angle_beta   90.00
_cell.angle_gamma   90.00
#
_symmetry.space_group_name_H-M   'P 1'
#
loop_
_entity.id
_entity.type
_entity.pdbx_description
1 polymer ?
#
loop_
_entity_poly.entity_id
_entity_poly.type
_entity_poly.pdbx_seq_one_letter_code
_entity_poly.pdbx_strand_id
1 'polypeptide(L)'
;MNIKATTDYVSEINRLKKNKNAIILAHYYQTGDIQDIADFVGDSLALSQKAASNDADIILFAGVRFMAETAKVLSPGKRVFIPDMNAGCSLADSCKAEDFSKFIKDNPGRTVVTYVNTNIDVKALSDIICTSSNAVQIIESLPPGEKILFGPDRNLGNYILNKTGRDIVIWNG
;
A
#
# COMPACT_ATOMS: atom_id res chain seq x y z
N MET A 1 47.53 -10.53 -9.74
CA MET A 1 46.24 -9.83 -9.94
C MET A 1 45.12 -10.80 -9.59
N ASN A 2 44.53 -10.71 -8.40
CA ASN A 2 43.37 -11.52 -8.02
C ASN A 2 42.10 -10.72 -8.36
N ILE A 3 41.56 -10.96 -9.54
CA ILE A 3 40.24 -10.49 -9.94
C ILE A 3 39.25 -11.29 -9.08
N LYS A 4 38.65 -10.64 -8.07
CA LYS A 4 37.51 -11.20 -7.32
C LYS A 4 36.46 -11.61 -8.35
N ALA A 5 35.98 -12.85 -8.27
CA ALA A 5 34.84 -13.31 -9.04
C ALA A 5 33.71 -12.28 -8.91
N THR A 6 33.27 -11.72 -10.04
CA THR A 6 32.10 -10.86 -10.11
C THR A 6 30.91 -11.64 -9.59
N THR A 7 30.37 -11.24 -8.44
CA THR A 7 29.20 -11.88 -7.84
C THR A 7 28.06 -11.85 -8.84
N ASP A 8 27.56 -13.03 -9.23
CA ASP A 8 26.30 -13.15 -9.94
C ASP A 8 25.16 -12.88 -8.94
N TYR A 9 24.67 -11.64 -8.95
CA TYR A 9 23.63 -11.18 -8.03
C TYR A 9 22.32 -11.95 -8.19
N VAL A 10 21.94 -12.35 -9.40
CA VAL A 10 20.68 -13.06 -9.64
C VAL A 10 20.73 -14.45 -9.01
N SER A 11 21.83 -15.17 -9.24
CA SER A 11 22.04 -16.48 -8.61
C SER A 11 22.08 -16.38 -7.10
N GLU A 12 22.75 -15.36 -6.54
CA GLU A 12 22.85 -15.18 -5.09
C GLU A 12 21.50 -14.79 -4.45
N ILE A 13 20.72 -13.91 -5.09
CA ILE A 13 19.38 -13.54 -4.65
C ILE A 13 18.46 -14.78 -4.63
N ASN A 14 18.47 -15.58 -5.70
CA ASN A 14 17.66 -16.80 -5.77
C ASN A 14 18.08 -17.83 -4.72
N ARG A 15 19.39 -17.97 -4.49
CA ARG A 15 19.93 -18.83 -3.42
C ARG A 15 19.46 -18.38 -2.04
N LEU A 16 19.56 -17.09 -1.73
CA LEU A 16 19.12 -16.53 -0.45
C LEU A 16 17.60 -16.62 -0.27
N LYS A 17 16.84 -16.34 -1.33
CA LYS A 17 15.37 -16.45 -1.36
C LYS A 17 14.92 -17.84 -0.93
N LYS A 18 15.48 -18.89 -1.56
CA LYS A 18 15.19 -20.28 -1.21
C LYS A 18 15.62 -20.63 0.22
N ASN A 19 16.86 -20.29 0.59
CA ASN A 19 17.41 -20.65 1.91
C ASN A 19 16.69 -19.98 3.07
N LYS A 20 16.09 -18.80 2.85
CA LYS A 20 15.39 -18.04 3.88
C LYS A 20 13.87 -18.21 3.84
N ASN A 21 13.35 -19.06 2.94
CA ASN A 21 11.92 -19.16 2.66
C ASN A 21 11.29 -17.76 2.45
N ALA A 22 11.85 -16.99 1.52
CA ALA A 22 11.44 -15.63 1.23
C ALA A 22 10.63 -15.55 -0.07
N ILE A 23 9.77 -14.54 -0.15
CA ILE A 23 9.08 -14.12 -1.37
C ILE A 23 9.47 -12.67 -1.70
N ILE A 24 9.69 -12.38 -2.98
CA ILE A 24 9.94 -11.05 -3.51
C ILE A 24 8.66 -10.56 -4.18
N LEU A 25 8.11 -9.46 -3.66
CA LEU A 25 6.94 -8.80 -4.21
C LEU A 25 7.37 -7.49 -4.86
N ALA A 26 7.04 -7.27 -6.13
CA ALA A 26 7.42 -6.06 -6.86
C ALA A 26 6.21 -5.29 -7.39
N HIS A 27 6.25 -3.96 -7.26
CA HIS A 27 5.27 -3.09 -7.90
C HIS A 27 5.58 -2.91 -9.39
N TYR A 28 4.55 -2.64 -10.20
CA TYR A 28 4.70 -2.38 -11.65
C TYR A 28 5.67 -1.25 -12.02
N TYR A 29 6.01 -0.38 -11.08
CA TYR A 29 6.94 0.75 -11.29
C TYR A 29 8.40 0.41 -11.00
N GLN A 30 8.70 -0.83 -10.60
CA GLN A 30 10.09 -1.28 -10.49
C GLN A 30 10.73 -1.44 -11.87
N THR A 31 12.06 -1.38 -11.92
CA THR A 31 12.82 -1.64 -13.16
C THR A 31 12.69 -3.11 -13.58
N GLY A 32 12.90 -3.38 -14.88
CA GLY A 32 12.67 -4.71 -15.46
C GLY A 32 13.50 -5.82 -14.79
N ASP A 33 14.76 -5.53 -14.47
CA ASP A 33 15.65 -6.44 -13.74
C ASP A 33 15.12 -6.86 -12.35
N ILE A 34 14.45 -5.94 -11.64
CA ILE A 34 13.80 -6.24 -10.36
C ILE A 34 12.51 -7.03 -10.55
N GLN A 35 11.74 -6.73 -11.61
CA GLN A 35 10.54 -7.49 -11.95
C GLN A 35 10.89 -8.94 -12.34
N ASP A 36 11.97 -9.14 -13.10
CA ASP A 36 12.42 -10.45 -13.59
C ASP A 36 12.82 -11.41 -12.44
N ILE A 37 13.29 -10.88 -11.31
CA ILE A 37 13.66 -11.69 -10.13
C ILE A 37 12.53 -11.85 -9.11
N ALA A 38 11.43 -11.10 -9.26
CA ALA A 38 10.31 -11.12 -8.35
C ALA A 38 9.48 -12.41 -8.50
N ASP A 39 8.90 -12.89 -7.40
CA ASP A 39 7.98 -14.04 -7.44
C ASP A 39 6.55 -13.61 -7.80
N PHE A 40 6.25 -12.33 -7.62
CA PHE A 40 4.96 -11.75 -7.97
C PHE A 40 5.10 -10.26 -8.28
N VAL A 41 4.50 -9.83 -9.37
CA VAL A 41 4.45 -8.44 -9.82
C VAL A 41 2.99 -7.99 -9.89
N GLY A 42 2.65 -6.86 -9.27
CA GLY A 42 1.25 -6.41 -9.17
C GLY A 42 1.06 -4.95 -8.82
N ASP A 43 -0.21 -4.51 -8.84
CA ASP A 43 -0.64 -3.24 -8.25
C ASP A 43 -0.73 -3.35 -6.71
N SER A 44 -1.06 -2.23 -6.05
CA SER A 44 -1.17 -2.19 -4.59
C SER A 44 -2.14 -3.22 -4.01
N LEU A 45 -3.26 -3.49 -4.68
CA LEU A 45 -4.28 -4.43 -4.20
C LEU A 45 -3.78 -5.87 -4.33
N ALA A 46 -3.29 -6.24 -5.51
CA ALA A 46 -2.77 -7.55 -5.80
C ALA A 46 -1.58 -7.90 -4.89
N LEU A 47 -0.68 -6.94 -4.65
CA LEU A 47 0.45 -7.14 -3.72
C LEU A 47 -0.02 -7.30 -2.27
N SER A 48 -1.03 -6.55 -1.84
CA SER A 48 -1.61 -6.69 -0.49
C SER A 48 -2.23 -8.08 -0.28
N GLN A 49 -3.01 -8.55 -1.27
CA GLN A 49 -3.60 -9.89 -1.25
C GLN A 49 -2.52 -10.98 -1.29
N LYS A 50 -1.48 -10.81 -2.12
CA LYS A 50 -0.37 -11.76 -2.20
C LYS A 50 0.44 -11.81 -0.90
N ALA A 51 0.67 -10.67 -0.24
CA ALA A 51 1.34 -10.61 1.05
C ALA A 51 0.60 -11.45 2.12
N ALA A 52 -0.74 -11.32 2.18
CA ALA A 52 -1.57 -12.07 3.12
C ALA A 52 -1.65 -13.58 2.84
N SER A 53 -1.67 -13.98 1.56
CA SER A 53 -2.02 -15.35 1.14
C SER A 53 -0.84 -16.31 0.87
N ASN A 54 0.41 -15.86 1.01
CA ASN A 54 1.59 -16.72 0.79
C ASN A 54 2.04 -17.45 2.07
N ASP A 55 2.88 -18.48 1.93
CA ASP A 55 3.44 -19.26 3.05
C ASP A 55 4.91 -18.95 3.35
N ALA A 56 5.46 -17.86 2.81
CA ALA A 56 6.85 -17.47 3.04
C ALA A 56 7.03 -16.86 4.45
N ASP A 57 8.17 -17.09 5.07
CA ASP A 57 8.53 -16.51 6.37
C ASP A 57 8.98 -15.05 6.26
N ILE A 58 9.49 -14.70 5.07
CA ILE A 58 10.04 -13.38 4.76
C ILE A 58 9.39 -12.83 3.50
N ILE A 59 8.97 -11.56 3.56
CA ILE A 59 8.57 -10.77 2.39
C ILE A 59 9.65 -9.71 2.15
N LEU A 60 10.29 -9.74 0.99
CA LEU A 60 11.08 -8.62 0.48
C LEU A 60 10.20 -7.80 -0.46
N PHE A 61 9.87 -6.58 -0.05
CA PHE A 61 8.94 -5.72 -0.76
C PHE A 61 9.72 -4.70 -1.61
N ALA A 62 9.78 -4.94 -2.92
CA ALA A 62 10.33 -4.02 -3.92
C ALA A 62 9.27 -3.00 -4.33
N GLY A 63 9.09 -2.00 -3.48
CA GLY A 63 8.09 -0.94 -3.62
C GLY A 63 8.37 0.21 -2.69
N VAL A 64 7.34 0.98 -2.37
CA VAL A 64 7.42 2.12 -1.44
C VAL A 64 7.00 1.70 -0.03
N ARG A 65 7.45 2.47 0.96
CA ARG A 65 7.35 2.18 2.38
C ARG A 65 5.94 1.85 2.85
N PHE A 66 4.93 2.64 2.49
CA PHE A 66 3.56 2.38 2.94
C PHE A 66 3.01 1.02 2.46
N MET A 67 3.48 0.53 1.30
CA MET A 67 3.07 -0.78 0.78
C MET A 67 3.71 -1.90 1.60
N ALA A 68 5.00 -1.75 1.94
CA ALA A 68 5.69 -2.68 2.83
C ALA A 68 5.07 -2.69 4.25
N GLU A 69 4.70 -1.53 4.78
CA GLU A 69 3.95 -1.43 6.05
C GLU A 69 2.61 -2.14 5.96
N THR A 70 1.87 -1.96 4.86
CA THR A 70 0.60 -2.68 4.61
C THR A 70 0.82 -4.19 4.57
N ALA A 71 1.86 -4.67 3.88
CA ALA A 71 2.22 -6.08 3.88
C ALA A 71 2.51 -6.61 5.29
N LYS A 72 3.18 -5.81 6.14
CA LYS A 72 3.45 -6.19 7.54
C LYS A 72 2.18 -6.27 8.38
N VAL A 73 1.24 -5.33 8.21
CA VAL A 73 -0.07 -5.35 8.88
C VAL A 73 -0.85 -6.61 8.52
N LEU A 74 -0.88 -6.96 7.22
CA LEU A 74 -1.59 -8.13 6.71
C LEU A 74 -0.88 -9.45 7.01
N SER A 75 0.39 -9.41 7.44
CA SER A 75 1.21 -10.57 7.75
C SER A 75 1.98 -10.38 9.06
N PRO A 76 1.28 -10.29 10.20
CA PRO A 76 1.89 -9.91 11.48
C PRO A 76 2.99 -10.89 11.93
N GLY A 77 2.86 -12.18 11.61
CA GLY A 77 3.86 -13.22 11.93
C GLY A 77 5.09 -13.24 11.01
N LYS A 78 5.06 -12.57 9.85
CA LYS A 78 6.15 -12.61 8.87
C LYS A 78 7.14 -11.46 9.09
N ARG A 79 8.38 -11.64 8.66
CA ARG A 79 9.34 -10.52 8.55
C ARG A 79 9.15 -9.83 7.20
N VAL A 80 9.05 -8.51 7.21
CA VAL A 80 8.91 -7.71 5.99
C VAL A 80 10.10 -6.77 5.88
N PHE A 81 10.77 -6.78 4.74
CA PHE A 81 11.93 -5.92 4.45
C PHE A 81 11.63 -5.05 3.24
N ILE A 82 12.18 -3.84 3.25
CA ILE A 82 12.23 -2.94 2.10
C ILE A 82 13.71 -2.66 1.79
N PRO A 83 14.15 -2.75 0.52
CA PRO A 83 15.55 -2.51 0.18
C PRO A 83 16.06 -1.09 0.49
N ASP A 84 15.19 -0.09 0.42
CA ASP A 84 15.49 1.30 0.73
C ASP A 84 14.38 1.90 1.60
N MET A 85 14.72 2.31 2.82
CA MET A 85 13.80 2.93 3.76
C MET A 85 13.32 4.33 3.31
N ASN A 86 14.04 4.97 2.39
CA ASN A 86 13.70 6.28 1.84
C ASN A 86 12.77 6.20 0.63
N ALA A 87 12.37 5.00 0.20
CA ALA A 87 11.39 4.82 -0.87
C ALA A 87 9.99 5.26 -0.40
N GLY A 88 9.74 6.57 -0.42
CA GLY A 88 8.50 7.20 0.04
C GLY A 88 7.47 7.45 -1.08
N CYS A 89 6.38 8.14 -0.72
CA CYS A 89 5.36 8.58 -1.67
C CYS A 89 4.85 9.95 -1.24
N SER A 90 5.01 10.94 -2.12
CA SER A 90 4.65 12.33 -1.83
C SER A 90 3.20 12.50 -1.37
N LEU A 91 2.27 11.70 -1.91
CA LEU A 91 0.86 11.71 -1.51
C LEU A 91 0.64 11.13 -0.11
N ALA A 92 1.37 10.07 0.26
CA ALA A 92 1.29 9.53 1.61
C ALA A 92 1.90 10.51 2.62
N ASP A 93 2.99 11.18 2.23
CA ASP A 93 3.70 12.13 3.07
C ASP A 93 2.98 13.48 3.23
N SER A 94 2.08 13.84 2.29
CA SER A 94 1.29 15.08 2.38
C SER A 94 0.15 15.00 3.40
N CYS A 95 -0.28 13.79 3.75
CA CYS A 95 -1.36 13.58 4.72
C CYS A 95 -0.77 13.10 6.05
N LYS A 96 -0.56 14.04 6.98
CA LYS A 96 -0.10 13.73 8.33
C LYS A 96 -1.27 13.27 9.20
N ALA A 97 -1.01 12.29 10.08
CA ALA A 97 -2.04 11.73 10.95
C ALA A 97 -2.66 12.79 11.89
N GLU A 98 -1.89 13.75 12.38
CA GLU A 98 -2.42 14.80 13.24
C GLU A 98 -3.43 15.69 12.51
N ASP A 99 -3.09 16.10 11.29
CA ASP A 99 -3.95 16.97 10.48
C ASP A 99 -5.20 16.20 10.01
N PHE A 100 -5.02 14.94 9.60
CA PHE A 100 -6.14 14.07 9.22
C PHE A 100 -7.07 13.78 10.40
N SER A 101 -6.53 13.56 11.60
CA SER A 101 -7.31 13.38 12.83
C SER A 101 -8.17 14.61 13.13
N LYS A 102 -7.63 15.81 12.94
CA LYS A 102 -8.40 17.05 13.10
C LYS A 102 -9.55 17.12 12.11
N PHE A 103 -9.32 16.79 10.85
CA PHE A 103 -10.36 16.80 9.83
C PHE A 103 -11.47 15.77 10.09
N ILE A 104 -11.14 14.60 10.63
CA ILE A 104 -12.15 13.62 11.09
C ILE A 104 -13.00 14.23 12.22
N LYS A 105 -12.38 14.89 13.21
CA LYS A 105 -13.09 15.51 14.34
C LYS A 105 -13.99 16.66 13.91
N ASP A 106 -13.59 17.43 12.91
CA ASP A 106 -14.36 18.54 12.35
C ASP A 106 -15.55 18.04 11.50
N ASN A 107 -15.60 16.75 11.16
CA ASN A 107 -16.63 16.12 10.33
C ASN A 107 -17.20 14.85 10.99
N PRO A 108 -17.82 14.95 12.18
CA PRO A 108 -18.27 13.78 12.95
C PRO A 108 -19.42 13.03 12.27
N GLY A 109 -19.54 11.74 12.58
CA GLY A 109 -20.64 10.88 12.10
C GLY A 109 -20.50 10.47 10.63
N ARG A 110 -19.26 10.36 10.14
CA ARG A 110 -18.93 9.89 8.80
C ARG A 110 -18.04 8.67 8.87
N THR A 111 -18.28 7.69 8.01
CA THR A 111 -17.35 6.58 7.78
C THR A 111 -16.08 7.11 7.09
N VAL A 112 -14.92 6.86 7.69
CA VAL A 112 -13.61 7.28 7.19
C VAL A 112 -13.07 6.23 6.23
N VAL A 113 -13.05 6.57 4.95
CA VAL A 113 -12.49 5.73 3.89
C VAL A 113 -11.19 6.36 3.38
N THR A 114 -10.07 5.66 3.45
CA THR A 114 -8.79 6.17 2.94
C THR A 114 -8.21 5.34 1.82
N TYR A 115 -7.55 6.02 0.89
CA TYR A 115 -6.78 5.40 -0.16
C TYR A 115 -5.52 4.75 0.44
N VAL A 116 -5.14 3.58 -0.07
CA VAL A 116 -3.98 2.80 0.40
C VAL A 116 -2.65 3.57 0.31
N ASN A 117 -2.56 4.60 -0.53
CA ASN A 117 -1.39 5.48 -0.63
C ASN A 117 -1.36 6.51 0.52
N THR A 118 -1.23 6.00 1.74
CA THR A 118 -1.22 6.72 3.02
C THR A 118 -0.23 6.06 3.98
N ASN A 119 0.28 6.80 4.96
CA ASN A 119 1.09 6.20 6.01
C ASN A 119 0.24 5.38 7.00
N ILE A 120 0.89 4.49 7.75
CA ILE A 120 0.20 3.54 8.64
C ILE A 120 -0.57 4.22 9.78
N ASP A 121 -0.09 5.37 10.23
CA ASP A 121 -0.71 6.22 11.24
C ASP A 121 -2.06 6.79 10.75
N VAL A 122 -2.16 7.23 9.50
CA VAL A 122 -3.42 7.63 8.86
C VAL A 122 -4.35 6.43 8.68
N LYS A 123 -3.82 5.26 8.29
CA LYS A 123 -4.62 4.03 8.20
C LYS A 123 -5.23 3.65 9.54
N ALA A 124 -4.52 3.85 10.64
CA ALA A 124 -5.03 3.58 11.99
C ALA A 124 -6.21 4.50 12.40
N LEU A 125 -6.41 5.63 11.70
CA LEU A 125 -7.55 6.53 11.88
C LEU A 125 -8.72 6.20 10.95
N SER A 126 -8.59 5.20 10.08
CA SER A 126 -9.56 4.89 9.03
C SER A 126 -10.44 3.71 9.40
N ASP A 127 -11.71 3.76 8.99
CA ASP A 127 -12.63 2.63 9.11
C ASP A 127 -12.41 1.62 7.98
N ILE A 128 -12.14 2.12 6.76
CA ILE A 128 -11.98 1.30 5.56
C ILE A 128 -10.81 1.81 4.72
N ILE A 129 -9.98 0.88 4.21
CA ILE A 129 -8.93 1.18 3.24
C ILE A 129 -9.36 0.72 1.85
N CYS A 130 -9.21 1.57 0.84
CA CYS A 130 -9.49 1.24 -0.55
C CYS A 130 -8.26 1.41 -1.46
N THR A 131 -8.35 0.89 -2.68
CA THR A 131 -7.44 1.19 -3.78
C THR A 131 -8.19 1.88 -4.91
N SER A 132 -7.49 2.44 -5.90
CA SER A 132 -8.11 3.01 -7.10
C SER A 132 -8.97 1.98 -7.84
N SER A 133 -8.59 0.70 -7.79
CA SER A 133 -9.27 -0.41 -8.45
C SER A 133 -10.61 -0.80 -7.81
N ASN A 134 -10.85 -0.48 -6.52
CA ASN A 134 -12.07 -0.90 -5.81
C ASN A 134 -12.80 0.21 -5.04
N ALA A 135 -12.34 1.46 -5.08
CA ALA A 135 -12.91 2.53 -4.27
C ALA A 135 -14.40 2.77 -4.55
N VAL A 136 -14.82 2.79 -5.82
CA VAL A 136 -16.24 2.97 -6.18
C VAL A 136 -17.09 1.82 -5.64
N GLN A 137 -16.63 0.58 -5.81
CA GLN A 137 -17.34 -0.61 -5.32
C GLN A 137 -17.50 -0.61 -3.80
N ILE A 138 -16.45 -0.24 -3.06
CA ILE A 138 -16.51 -0.10 -1.59
C ILE A 138 -17.57 0.91 -1.20
N ILE A 139 -17.58 2.07 -1.86
CA ILE A 139 -18.45 3.19 -1.51
C ILE A 139 -19.92 2.86 -1.83
N GLU A 140 -20.17 2.20 -2.96
CA GLU A 140 -21.51 1.70 -3.33
C GLU A 140 -22.00 0.58 -2.41
N SER A 141 -21.09 -0.19 -1.80
CA SER A 141 -21.46 -1.25 -0.84
C SER A 141 -21.96 -0.70 0.51
N LEU A 142 -21.64 0.56 0.84
CA LEU A 142 -22.09 1.19 2.08
C LEU A 142 -23.60 1.53 2.01
N PRO A 143 -24.33 1.51 3.14
CA PRO A 143 -25.76 1.84 3.19
C PRO A 143 -26.05 3.16 2.47
N PRO A 144 -27.12 3.31 1.66
CA PRO A 144 -27.30 4.46 0.76
C PRO A 144 -27.19 5.86 1.42
N GLY A 145 -27.59 6.01 2.68
CA GLY A 145 -27.50 7.26 3.44
C GLY A 145 -26.20 7.47 4.21
N GLU A 146 -25.25 6.54 4.12
CA GLU A 146 -23.96 6.63 4.82
C GLU A 146 -23.18 7.84 4.33
N LYS A 147 -22.77 8.68 5.27
CA LYS A 147 -21.95 9.86 5.02
C LYS A 147 -20.48 9.48 5.11
N ILE A 148 -19.68 9.97 4.19
CA ILE A 148 -18.33 9.47 3.98
C ILE A 148 -17.34 10.62 4.11
N LEU A 149 -16.19 10.31 4.69
CA LEU A 149 -15.00 11.13 4.66
C LEU A 149 -13.95 10.38 3.84
N PHE A 150 -13.39 11.02 2.83
CA PHE A 150 -12.41 10.40 1.93
C PHE A 150 -11.07 11.12 1.93
N GLY A 151 -9.97 10.39 1.93
CA GLY A 151 -8.65 10.98 1.76
C GLY A 151 -7.56 9.97 1.37
N PRO A 152 -6.33 10.43 1.10
CA PRO A 152 -5.92 11.83 0.96
C PRO A 152 -6.04 12.31 -0.49
N ASP A 153 -6.26 11.40 -1.44
CA ASP A 153 -6.26 11.74 -2.86
C ASP A 153 -7.55 12.47 -3.25
N ARG A 154 -7.44 13.79 -3.41
CA ARG A 154 -8.56 14.64 -3.84
C ARG A 154 -9.11 14.26 -5.21
N ASN A 155 -8.27 13.84 -6.15
CA ASN A 155 -8.72 13.50 -7.49
C ASN A 155 -9.53 12.20 -7.48
N LEU A 156 -9.05 11.19 -6.77
CA LEU A 156 -9.79 9.94 -6.56
C LEU A 156 -11.09 10.20 -5.80
N GLY A 157 -11.07 11.03 -4.75
CA GLY A 157 -12.27 11.43 -4.02
C GLY A 157 -13.31 12.08 -4.93
N ASN A 158 -12.90 13.04 -5.76
CA ASN A 158 -13.81 13.70 -6.72
C ASN A 158 -14.33 12.73 -7.78
N TYR A 159 -13.49 11.81 -8.25
CA TYR A 159 -13.90 10.78 -9.19
C TYR A 159 -15.02 9.90 -8.59
N ILE A 160 -14.86 9.44 -7.34
CA ILE A 160 -15.87 8.64 -6.64
C ILE A 160 -17.15 9.45 -6.43
N LEU A 161 -17.03 10.70 -5.98
CA LEU A 161 -18.17 11.61 -5.81
C LEU A 161 -18.97 11.73 -7.11
N ASN A 162 -18.30 12.01 -8.23
CA ASN A 162 -18.92 12.16 -9.54
C ASN A 162 -19.56 10.86 -10.06
N LYS A 163 -19.00 9.70 -9.72
CA LYS A 163 -19.52 8.40 -10.14
C LYS A 163 -20.72 7.93 -9.34
N THR A 164 -20.69 8.18 -8.03
CA THR A 164 -21.64 7.56 -7.08
C THR A 164 -22.72 8.53 -6.58
N GLY A 165 -22.48 9.85 -6.64
CA GLY A 165 -23.38 10.88 -6.11
C GLY A 165 -23.57 10.85 -4.58
N ARG A 166 -22.72 10.11 -3.86
CA ARG A 166 -22.80 9.93 -2.40
C ARG A 166 -22.35 11.19 -1.65
N ASP A 167 -22.78 11.35 -0.39
CA ASP A 167 -22.32 12.44 0.49
C ASP A 167 -20.88 12.17 0.95
N ILE A 168 -19.91 12.67 0.18
CA ILE A 168 -18.48 12.50 0.45
C ILE A 168 -17.86 13.87 0.74
N VAL A 169 -17.26 13.99 1.93
CA VAL A 169 -16.37 15.10 2.29
C VAL A 169 -14.93 14.66 2.02
N ILE A 170 -14.25 15.38 1.13
CA ILE A 170 -12.94 15.01 0.61
C ILE A 170 -11.86 15.81 1.31
N TRP A 171 -10.84 15.13 1.83
CA TRP A 171 -9.62 15.74 2.33
C TRP A 171 -8.96 16.59 1.23
N ASN A 172 -8.63 17.84 1.58
CA ASN A 172 -8.06 18.81 0.65
C ASN A 172 -6.73 19.39 1.16
N GLY A 173 -6.05 18.66 2.06
CA GLY A 173 -4.71 19.02 2.55
C GLY A 173 -3.62 18.58 1.60
#